data_AF-A0A6I6EL89-F1
#
_entry.id   AF-A0A6I6EL89-F1
#
_cell.length_a   1.000
_cell.length_b   1.000
_cell.length_c   1.000
_cell.angle_alpha   90.00
_cell.angle_beta   90.00
_cell.angle_gamma   90.00
#
_symmetry.space_group_name_H-M   'P 1'
#
loop_
_entity.id
_entity.type
_entity.pdbx_description
1 polymer ?
#
loop_
_entity_poly.entity_id
_entity_poly.type
_entity_poly.pdbx_seq_one_letter_code
_entity_poly.pdbx_strand_id
1 'polypeptide(L)' 'MLGEWIKKQVREQERRESDARYDLLCRLPANTFAAIYAENYEVFTGAMYNGEYYSEGEIYSASLARGEGYEVLL' A
#
# COMPACT_ATOMS: atom_id res chain seq x y z
N MET A 1 -19.11 1.05 -26.52
CA MET A 1 -18.20 -0.11 -26.54
C MET A 1 -16.70 0.22 -26.60
N LEU A 2 -16.28 1.49 -26.74
CA LEU A 2 -14.86 1.88 -26.52
C LEU A 2 -14.61 2.39 -25.08
N GLY A 3 -15.50 3.24 -24.55
CA GLY A 3 -15.35 3.80 -23.20
C GLY A 3 -15.28 2.75 -22.09
N GLU A 4 -16.11 1.71 -22.14
CA GLU A 4 -16.05 0.61 -21.17
C GLU A 4 -14.77 -0.22 -21.26
N TRP A 5 -14.21 -0.38 -22.47
CA TRP A 5 -12.94 -1.06 -22.65
C TRP A 5 -11.78 -0.23 -22.07
N ILE A 6 -11.77 1.10 -22.30
CA ILE A 6 -10.78 2.01 -21.70
C ILE A 6 -10.87 1.97 -20.17
N LYS A 7 -12.07 2.09 -19.58
CA LYS A 7 -12.27 1.98 -18.13
C LYS A 7 -11.77 0.66 -17.55
N LYS A 8 -11.87 -0.44 -18.31
CA LYS A 8 -11.34 -1.74 -17.89
C LYS A 8 -9.81 -1.75 -17.91
N GLN A 9 -9.18 -1.17 -18.94
CA GLN A 9 -7.71 -1.08 -19.02
C GLN A 9 -7.14 -0.22 -17.90
N VAL A 10 -7.76 0.94 -17.61
CA VAL A 10 -7.33 1.82 -16.51
C VAL A 10 -7.40 1.10 -15.17
N ARG A 11 -8.51 0.44 -14.85
CA ARG A 11 -8.64 -0.32 -13.59
C ARG A 11 -7.62 -1.45 -13.46
N GLU A 12 -7.33 -2.15 -14.55
CA GLU A 12 -6.31 -3.20 -14.53
C GLU A 12 -4.91 -2.63 -14.34
N GLN A 13 -4.62 -1.45 -14.88
CA GLN A 13 -3.36 -0.74 -14.65
C GLN A 13 -3.24 -0.28 -13.19
N GLU A 14 -4.27 0.37 -12.65
CA GLU A 14 -4.32 0.81 -11.24
C GLU A 14 -4.11 -0.38 -10.28
N ARG A 15 -4.72 -1.52 -10.58
CA ARG A 15 -4.55 -2.76 -9.80
C ARG A 15 -3.11 -3.25 -9.83
N ARG A 16 -2.46 -3.27 -11.01
CA ARG A 16 -1.06 -3.70 -11.13
C ARG A 16 -0.09 -2.78 -10.40
N GLU A 17 -0.34 -1.48 -10.43
CA GLU A 17 0.47 -0.50 -9.69
C GLU A 17 0.30 -0.68 -8.18
N SER A 18 -0.92 -0.95 -7.72
CA SER A 18 -1.18 -1.28 -6.32
C SER A 18 -0.51 -2.58 -5.88
N ASP A 19 -0.61 -3.64 -6.68
CA ASP A 19 0.07 -4.93 -6.42
C ASP A 19 1.59 -4.72 -6.30
N ALA A 20 2.18 -3.90 -7.18
CA ALA A 20 3.62 -3.62 -7.16
C ALA A 20 4.05 -2.85 -5.91
N ARG A 21 3.27 -1.87 -5.46
CA ARG A 21 3.50 -1.14 -4.21
C ARG A 21 3.40 -2.06 -3.00
N TYR A 22 2.38 -2.90 -2.94
CA TYR A 22 2.22 -3.90 -1.90
C TYR A 22 3.41 -4.86 -1.84
N ASP A 23 3.84 -5.41 -2.99
CA ASP A 23 4.98 -6.31 -3.09
C ASP A 23 6.28 -5.64 -2.60
N LEU A 24 6.47 -4.36 -2.92
CA LEU A 24 7.60 -3.58 -2.42
C LEU A 24 7.54 -3.47 -0.90
N LEU A 25 6.41 -3.02 -0.34
CA LEU A 25 6.20 -2.89 1.11
C LEU A 25 6.49 -4.20 1.85
N CYS A 26 6.08 -5.35 1.30
CA CYS A 26 6.34 -6.67 1.88
C CYS A 26 7.82 -7.05 1.90
N ARG A 27 8.66 -6.46 1.03
CA ARG A 27 10.09 -6.76 0.91
C ARG A 27 10.99 -5.71 1.55
N LEU A 28 10.43 -4.60 2.03
CA LEU A 28 11.22 -3.57 2.72
C LEU A 28 11.88 -4.13 3.99
N PRO A 29 13.03 -3.57 4.39
CA PRO A 29 13.58 -3.82 5.73
C PRO A 29 12.56 -3.48 6.82
N ALA A 30 12.52 -4.26 7.89
CA ALA A 30 11.54 -4.11 8.98
C ALA A 30 11.53 -2.71 9.59
N ASN A 31 12.70 -2.11 9.80
CA ASN A 31 12.81 -0.75 10.32
C ASN A 31 12.27 0.31 9.35
N THR A 32 12.42 0.10 8.04
CA THR A 32 11.88 0.99 7.02
C THR A 32 10.37 0.88 6.95
N PHE A 33 9.84 -0.35 6.93
CA PHE A 33 8.40 -0.57 6.93
C PHE A 33 7.74 0.00 8.21
N ALA A 34 8.36 -0.18 9.37
CA ALA A 34 7.88 0.38 10.63
C ALA A 34 7.75 1.91 10.60
N ALA A 35 8.71 2.62 9.97
CA ALA A 35 8.65 4.07 9.84
C ALA A 35 7.47 4.52 8.96
N ILE A 36 7.26 3.84 7.83
CA ILE A 36 6.12 4.10 6.92
C ILE A 36 4.80 3.80 7.65
N TYR A 37 4.73 2.69 8.37
CA TYR A 37 3.54 2.31 9.12
C TYR A 37 3.19 3.34 10.21
N ALA A 38 4.19 3.83 10.95
CA ALA A 38 4.00 4.83 11.99
C ALA A 38 3.47 6.16 11.43
N GLU A 39 4.01 6.64 10.30
CA GLU A 39 3.51 7.83 9.62
C GLU A 39 2.05 7.67 9.19
N ASN A 40 1.69 6.51 8.63
CA ASN A 40 0.31 6.21 8.26
C ASN A 40 -0.60 6.10 9.48
N TYR A 41 -0.16 5.51 10.59
CA TYR A 41 -0.99 5.29 11.77
C TYR A 41 -1.44 6.60 12.44
N GLU A 42 -0.59 7.63 12.46
CA GLU A 42 -0.92 8.91 13.08
C GLU A 42 -2.04 9.67 12.36
N VAL A 43 -2.11 9.57 11.03
CA VAL A 43 -3.07 10.34 10.21
C VAL A 43 -4.14 9.45 9.58
N PHE A 44 -3.92 8.14 9.51
CA PHE A 44 -4.75 7.11 8.88
C PHE A 44 -5.20 7.50 7.47
N THR A 45 -4.25 7.99 6.66
CA THR A 45 -4.50 8.52 5.30
C THR A 45 -3.51 8.02 4.26
N GLY A 46 -2.77 6.96 4.52
CA GLY A 46 -1.61 6.55 3.73
C GLY A 46 -0.31 7.24 4.17
N ALA A 47 0.79 6.93 3.49
CA ALA A 47 2.11 7.52 3.76
C ALA A 47 2.89 7.76 2.46
N MET A 48 3.78 8.74 2.48
CA MET A 48 4.70 9.05 1.37
C MET A 48 6.07 8.43 1.63
N TYR A 49 6.56 7.61 0.70
CA TYR A 49 7.90 7.06 0.79
C TYR A 49 8.60 7.08 -0.57
N ASN A 50 9.83 7.60 -0.60
CA ASN A 50 10.62 7.78 -1.84
C ASN A 50 9.87 8.48 -2.99
N GLY A 51 8.96 9.41 -2.66
CA GLY A 51 8.18 10.15 -3.64
C GLY A 51 6.94 9.40 -4.17
N GLU A 52 6.67 8.20 -3.67
CA GLU A 52 5.45 7.44 -3.97
C GLU A 52 4.47 7.47 -2.80
N TYR A 53 3.18 7.52 -3.13
CA TYR A 53 2.10 7.39 -2.16
C TYR A 53 1.73 5.92 -1.99
N TYR A 54 1.64 5.49 -0.73
CA TYR A 54 1.12 4.18 -0.34
C TYR A 54 -0.16 4.41 0.44
N SER A 55 -1.25 3.80 -0.01
CA SER A 55 -2.53 3.88 0.68
C SER A 55 -2.49 3.14 2.01
N GLU A 56 -3.34 3.58 2.94
CA GLU A 56 -3.58 2.89 4.22
C GLU A 56 -3.85 1.39 4.02
N GLY A 57 -4.69 1.02 3.04
CA GLY A 57 -5.00 -0.37 2.72
C GLY A 57 -3.79 -1.18 2.24
N GLU A 58 -2.90 -0.60 1.44
CA GLU A 58 -1.65 -1.25 1.00
C GLU A 58 -0.70 -1.47 2.19
N ILE A 59 -0.53 -0.44 3.03
CA ILE A 59 0.32 -0.48 4.22
C ILE A 59 -0.20 -1.51 5.21
N TYR A 60 -1.51 -1.50 5.49
CA TYR A 60 -2.15 -2.45 6.39
C TYR A 60 -2.09 -3.89 5.86
N SER A 61 -2.35 -4.09 4.57
CA SER A 61 -2.27 -5.44 4.00
C SER A 61 -0.84 -5.97 4.07
N ALA A 62 0.16 -5.13 3.79
CA ALA A 62 1.56 -5.51 3.90
C ALA A 62 1.97 -5.79 5.36
N SER A 63 1.45 -5.04 6.34
CA SER A 63 1.75 -5.28 7.75
C SER A 63 1.27 -6.66 8.21
N LEU A 64 0.08 -7.08 7.76
CA LEU A 64 -0.43 -8.43 8.01
C LEU A 64 0.44 -9.51 7.35
N ALA A 65 0.79 -9.31 6.07
CA ALA A 65 1.56 -10.30 5.30
C ALA A 65 2.97 -10.53 5.84
N ARG A 66 3.59 -9.48 6.39
CA ARG A 66 4.93 -9.55 7.00
C ARG A 66 4.94 -10.29 8.34
N GLY A 67 3.78 -10.53 8.96
CA GLY A 67 3.69 -11.14 10.29
C GLY A 67 4.32 -10.26 11.38
N GLU A 68 4.54 -8.98 11.10
CA GLU A 68 5.18 -8.02 12.02
C GLU A 68 4.21 -7.48 13.06
N GLY A 69 2.97 -7.98 13.11
CA GLY A 69 2.11 -7.84 14.28
C GLY A 69 1.84 -6.40 14.70
N TYR A 70 1.71 -5.48 13.74
CA TYR A 70 1.21 -4.15 14.05
C TYR A 70 -0.28 -4.29 14.43
N GLU A 71 -0.55 -4.29 15.74
CA GLU A 71 -1.89 -4.45 16.29
C GLU A 71 -2.80 -3.35 15.73
N VAL A 72 -3.90 -3.78 15.11
CA VAL A 72 -5.02 -2.91 14.79
C VAL A 72 -5.68 -2.50 16.10
N LEU A 73 -5.43 -1.28 16.55
CA LEU A 73 -6.38 -0.61 17.44
C LEU A 73 -7.53 -0.11 16.56
N LEU A 74 -8.65 -0.84 16.66
CA LEU A 74 -9.99 -0.43 16.24
C LEU A 74 -10.37 0.94 16.84
#